data_AF-A0A351Q8F1-F1
#
_entry.id   AF-A0A351Q8F1-F1
#
_cell.length_a   1.000
_cell.length_b   1.000
_cell.length_c   1.000
_cell.angle_alpha   90.00
_cell.angle_beta   90.00
_cell.angle_gamma   90.00
#
_symmetry.space_group_name_H-M   'P 1'
#
loop_
_entity.id
_entity.type
_entity.pdbx_description
1 polymer ?
#
loop_
_entity_poly.entity_id
_entity_poly.type
_entity_poly.pdbx_seq_one_letter_code
_entity_poly.pdbx_strand_id
1 'polypeptide(L)'
;NTLNLSGDNYIARGYYERLLSILDVEREKYGVVLPQIRDDHADIVDIYMKASNNLGVTLSRIASATGNSSLNAKSIVCLQESLRAWDAMTRNQTTMIRLDGSNLAEQNIKYITRPVSGYEPEIYTEIPRLLNGEEGLE
;
A
#
# COMPACT_ATOMS: atom_id res chain seq x y z
N ASN A 1 7.09 -1.97 -8.92
CA ASN A 1 8.32 -1.90 -8.12
C ASN A 1 9.55 -1.49 -8.93
N THR A 2 9.99 -2.24 -9.95
CA THR A 2 11.20 -1.92 -10.74
C THR A 2 11.27 -0.46 -11.22
N LEU A 3 10.18 0.05 -11.82
CA LEU A 3 10.10 1.43 -12.30
C LEU A 3 10.17 2.47 -11.17
N ASN A 4 9.64 2.16 -9.99
CA ASN A 4 9.76 3.06 -8.84
C ASN A 4 11.21 3.11 -8.34
N LEU A 5 11.89 1.95 -8.32
CA LEU A 5 13.29 1.83 -7.91
C LEU A 5 14.26 2.48 -8.91
N SER A 6 13.93 2.50 -10.21
CA SER A 6 14.71 3.23 -11.23
C SER A 6 14.44 4.74 -11.25
N GLY A 7 13.48 5.23 -10.46
CA GLY A 7 13.10 6.64 -10.42
C GLY A 7 12.02 7.05 -11.42
N ASP A 8 11.50 6.13 -12.23
CA ASP A 8 10.41 6.32 -13.20
C ASP A 8 9.04 6.39 -12.49
N ASN A 9 8.91 7.33 -11.56
CA ASN A 9 7.78 7.44 -10.64
C ASN A 9 6.43 7.65 -11.36
N TYR A 10 6.40 8.35 -12.50
CA TYR A 10 5.15 8.56 -13.25
C TYR A 10 4.59 7.27 -13.84
N ILE A 11 5.48 6.40 -14.36
CA ILE A 11 5.06 5.12 -14.92
C ILE A 11 4.67 4.17 -13.78
N ALA A 12 5.49 4.13 -12.71
CA ALA A 12 5.18 3.33 -11.52
C ALA A 12 3.82 3.69 -10.91
N ARG A 13 3.49 4.98 -10.85
CA ARG A 13 2.18 5.48 -10.40
C ARG A 13 1.04 4.83 -11.17
N GLY A 14 1.09 4.84 -12.51
CA GLY A 14 0.04 4.25 -13.33
C GLY A 14 -0.15 2.75 -13.08
N TYR A 15 0.93 2.00 -12.87
CA TYR A 15 0.85 0.58 -12.51
C TYR A 15 0.21 0.35 -11.14
N TYR A 16 0.56 1.14 -10.12
CA TYR A 16 -0.05 0.99 -8.80
C TYR A 16 -1.53 1.44 -8.80
N GLU A 17 -1.87 2.52 -9.51
CA GLU A 17 -3.27 2.94 -9.69
C GLU A 17 -4.09 1.83 -10.38
N ARG A 18 -3.52 1.19 -11.41
CA ARG A 18 -4.18 0.06 -12.08
C ARG A 18 -4.33 -1.16 -11.17
N LEU A 19 -3.30 -1.50 -10.41
CA LEU A 19 -3.35 -2.62 -9.47
C LEU A 19 -4.43 -2.39 -8.40
N LEU A 20 -4.50 -1.20 -7.80
CA LEU A 20 -5.54 -0.88 -6.82
C LEU A 20 -6.95 -0.95 -7.43
N SER A 21 -7.13 -0.48 -8.66
CA SER A 21 -8.40 -0.61 -9.38
C SER A 21 -8.81 -2.08 -9.59
N ILE A 22 -7.86 -2.99 -9.83
CA ILE A 22 -8.16 -4.43 -9.94
C ILE A 22 -8.54 -4.99 -8.57
N LEU A 23 -7.78 -4.64 -7.52
CA LEU A 23 -8.04 -5.12 -6.16
C LEU A 23 -9.37 -4.61 -5.60
N ASP A 24 -9.78 -3.38 -5.92
CA ASP A 24 -11.09 -2.86 -5.52
C ASP A 24 -12.23 -3.71 -6.10
N VAL A 25 -12.14 -4.09 -7.39
CA VAL A 25 -13.11 -4.97 -8.05
C VAL A 25 -13.11 -6.36 -7.43
N GLU A 26 -11.94 -6.95 -7.17
CA GLU A 26 -11.86 -8.26 -6.50
C GLU A 26 -12.44 -8.20 -5.09
N ARG A 27 -12.13 -7.15 -4.32
CA ARG A 27 -12.64 -6.94 -2.97
C ARG A 27 -14.17 -6.84 -2.94
N GLU A 28 -14.77 -6.16 -3.91
CA GLU A 28 -16.23 -6.04 -4.03
C GLU A 28 -16.93 -7.39 -4.17
N LYS A 29 -16.29 -8.39 -4.80
CA LYS A 29 -16.85 -9.74 -4.95
C LYS A 29 -17.06 -10.46 -3.62
N TYR A 30 -16.28 -10.12 -2.59
CA TYR A 30 -16.41 -10.73 -1.26
C TYR A 30 -17.54 -10.13 -0.43
N GLY A 31 -17.97 -8.91 -0.73
CA GLY A 31 -18.92 -8.14 0.09
C GLY A 31 -18.31 -7.72 1.43
N VAL A 32 -18.09 -8.70 2.33
CA VAL A 32 -17.42 -8.50 3.62
C VAL A 32 -16.07 -9.21 3.61
N VAL A 33 -15.00 -8.43 3.80
CA VAL A 33 -13.63 -8.93 3.85
C VAL A 33 -13.28 -9.32 5.29
N LEU A 34 -12.78 -10.54 5.46
CA LEU A 34 -12.47 -11.18 6.75
C LEU A 34 -11.07 -11.79 6.72
N PRO A 35 -10.01 -10.95 6.63
CA PRO A 35 -8.63 -11.41 6.39
C PRO A 35 -8.01 -12.18 7.55
N GLN A 36 -8.74 -12.31 8.66
CA GLN A 36 -8.30 -12.94 9.90
C GLN A 36 -8.78 -14.38 10.04
N ILE A 37 -9.77 -14.74 9.20
CA ILE A 37 -10.45 -16.04 9.23
C ILE A 37 -10.23 -16.76 7.90
N ARG A 38 -10.07 -16.00 6.81
CA ARG A 38 -9.92 -16.54 5.47
C ARG A 38 -8.63 -16.06 4.83
N ASP A 39 -7.80 -17.02 4.45
CA ASP A 39 -6.50 -16.77 3.82
C ASP A 39 -6.67 -16.04 2.47
N ASP A 40 -7.71 -16.39 1.70
CA ASP A 40 -7.97 -15.76 0.40
C ASP A 40 -8.28 -14.26 0.51
N HIS A 41 -8.95 -13.85 1.58
CA HIS A 41 -9.17 -12.45 1.92
C HIS A 41 -7.89 -11.79 2.44
N ALA A 42 -7.08 -12.51 3.21
CA ALA A 42 -5.83 -12.02 3.78
C ALA A 42 -4.85 -11.60 2.68
N ASP A 43 -4.67 -12.43 1.65
CA ASP A 43 -3.75 -12.14 0.55
C ASP A 43 -4.15 -10.88 -0.20
N ILE A 44 -5.44 -10.69 -0.50
CA ILE A 44 -5.91 -9.49 -1.20
C ILE A 44 -5.71 -8.24 -0.33
N VAL A 45 -5.94 -8.34 0.99
CA VAL A 45 -5.67 -7.21 1.91
C VAL A 45 -4.17 -6.92 2.01
N ASP A 46 -3.31 -7.93 1.99
CA ASP A 46 -1.85 -7.76 1.98
C ASP A 46 -1.36 -7.07 0.70
N ILE A 47 -1.84 -7.51 -0.47
CA ILE A 47 -1.50 -6.87 -1.74
C ILE A 47 -2.04 -5.43 -1.77
N TYR A 48 -3.26 -5.21 -1.28
CA TYR A 48 -3.85 -3.87 -1.19
C TYR A 48 -3.05 -2.95 -0.27
N MET A 49 -2.60 -3.45 0.88
CA MET A 49 -1.72 -2.73 1.80
C MET A 49 -0.43 -2.31 1.07
N LYS A 50 0.26 -3.24 0.44
CA LYS A 50 1.54 -2.99 -0.23
C LYS A 50 1.39 -2.03 -1.41
N ALA A 51 0.37 -2.23 -2.25
CA ALA A 51 0.09 -1.37 -3.40
C ALA A 51 -0.25 0.06 -2.96
N SER A 52 -1.05 0.22 -1.91
CA SER A 52 -1.42 1.52 -1.35
C SER A 52 -0.21 2.26 -0.78
N ASN A 53 0.67 1.57 -0.02
CA ASN A 53 1.91 2.16 0.46
C ASN A 53 2.79 2.63 -0.71
N ASN A 54 2.98 1.76 -1.70
CA ASN A 54 3.87 2.03 -2.82
C ASN A 54 3.36 3.18 -3.70
N LEU A 55 2.04 3.27 -3.91
CA LEU A 55 1.44 4.43 -4.56
C LEU A 55 1.66 5.70 -3.72
N GLY A 56 1.45 5.63 -2.41
CA GLY A 56 1.70 6.74 -1.50
C GLY A 56 3.12 7.29 -1.60
N VAL A 57 4.12 6.42 -1.50
CA VAL A 57 5.54 6.78 -1.67
C VAL A 57 5.80 7.39 -3.04
N THR A 58 5.27 6.78 -4.11
CA THR A 58 5.43 7.27 -5.48
C THR A 58 4.87 8.68 -5.64
N LEU A 59 3.67 8.93 -5.11
CA LEU A 59 3.02 10.25 -5.14
C LEU A 59 3.81 11.28 -4.33
N SER A 60 4.35 10.90 -3.17
CA SER A 60 5.19 11.77 -2.36
C SER A 60 6.46 12.16 -3.11
N ARG A 61 7.15 11.22 -3.77
CA ARG A 61 8.34 11.51 -4.60
C ARG A 61 8.02 12.47 -5.75
N ILE A 62 6.90 12.26 -6.46
CA ILE A 62 6.46 13.19 -7.51
C ILE A 62 6.14 14.56 -6.92
N ALA A 63 5.46 14.61 -5.77
CA ALA A 63 5.13 15.86 -5.09
C ALA A 63 6.39 16.64 -4.69
N SER A 64 7.40 15.97 -4.13
CA SER A 64 8.69 16.57 -3.78
C SER A 64 9.42 17.12 -5.01
N ALA A 65 9.38 16.41 -6.14
CA ALA A 65 10.02 16.86 -7.38
C ALA A 65 9.29 18.02 -8.07
N THR A 66 7.98 18.15 -7.87
CA THR A 66 7.13 19.13 -8.61
C THR A 66 6.62 20.28 -7.74
N GLY A 67 6.73 20.19 -6.42
CA GLY A 67 6.07 21.11 -5.48
C GLY A 67 4.55 20.97 -5.43
N ASN A 68 3.97 19.90 -6.01
CA ASN A 68 2.52 19.74 -6.09
C ASN A 68 1.93 19.25 -4.76
N SER A 69 1.33 20.17 -4.01
CA SER A 69 0.70 19.88 -2.71
C SER A 69 -0.48 18.92 -2.80
N SER A 70 -1.22 18.89 -3.91
CA SER A 70 -2.34 17.96 -4.10
C SER A 70 -1.85 16.51 -4.19
N LEU A 71 -0.71 16.28 -4.87
CA LEU A 71 -0.08 14.95 -4.90
C LEU A 71 0.43 14.53 -3.52
N ASN A 72 0.92 15.49 -2.72
CA ASN A 72 1.33 15.19 -1.34
C ASN A 72 0.12 14.90 -0.42
N ALA A 73 -1.03 15.54 -0.63
CA ALA A 73 -2.24 15.17 0.10
C ALA A 73 -2.69 13.75 -0.27
N LYS A 74 -2.67 13.42 -1.56
CA LYS A 74 -3.03 12.07 -2.05
C LYS A 74 -2.07 11.00 -1.56
N SER A 75 -0.77 11.30 -1.43
CA SER A 75 0.20 10.35 -0.88
C SER A 75 -0.17 9.92 0.54
N ILE A 76 -0.54 10.89 1.39
CA ILE A 76 -0.97 10.61 2.77
C ILE A 76 -2.25 9.78 2.80
N VAL A 77 -3.22 10.05 1.92
CA VAL A 77 -4.44 9.23 1.82
C VAL A 77 -4.10 7.78 1.48
N CYS A 78 -3.25 7.55 0.47
CA CYS A 78 -2.84 6.19 0.10
C CYS A 78 -2.11 5.47 1.24
N LEU A 79 -1.24 6.16 1.98
CA LEU A 79 -0.55 5.60 3.15
C LEU A 79 -1.53 5.29 4.29
N GLN A 80 -2.57 6.11 4.48
CA GLN A 80 -3.65 5.82 5.43
C GLN A 80 -4.46 4.58 5.04
N GLU A 81 -4.73 4.38 3.75
CA GLU A 81 -5.38 3.13 3.29
C GLU A 81 -4.49 1.90 3.55
N SER A 82 -3.18 2.03 3.32
CA SER A 82 -2.23 0.97 3.70
C SER A 82 -2.26 0.68 5.20
N LEU A 83 -2.33 1.72 6.05
CA LEU A 83 -2.44 1.55 7.50
C LEU A 83 -3.71 0.81 7.90
N ARG A 84 -4.85 1.14 7.30
CA ARG A 84 -6.12 0.45 7.57
C ARG A 84 -6.08 -1.01 7.15
N ALA A 85 -5.50 -1.31 5.99
CA ALA A 85 -5.34 -2.69 5.52
C ALA A 85 -4.46 -3.49 6.49
N TRP A 86 -3.36 -2.91 6.98
CA TRP A 86 -2.52 -3.55 8.00
C TRP A 86 -3.24 -3.77 9.33
N ASP A 87 -4.02 -2.79 9.80
CA ASP A 87 -4.82 -2.94 11.04
C ASP A 87 -5.86 -4.05 10.88
N ALA A 88 -6.50 -4.15 9.72
CA ALA A 88 -7.44 -5.23 9.41
C ALA A 88 -6.78 -6.62 9.49
N MET A 89 -5.49 -6.76 9.14
CA MET A 89 -4.74 -8.02 9.19
C MET A 89 -4.09 -8.33 10.55
N THR A 90 -3.84 -7.33 11.39
CA THR A 90 -3.07 -7.54 12.64
C THR A 90 -3.90 -7.38 13.91
N ARG A 91 -5.19 -7.06 13.82
CA ARG A 91 -6.06 -6.93 14.98
C ARG A 91 -6.31 -8.26 15.69
N ASN A 92 -6.22 -8.27 17.01
CA ASN A 92 -6.64 -9.42 17.81
C ASN A 92 -8.16 -9.62 17.68
N GLN A 93 -8.61 -10.79 17.21
CA GLN A 93 -10.03 -11.06 16.95
C GLN A 93 -10.91 -11.20 18.19
N THR A 94 -10.31 -11.49 19.35
CA THR A 94 -11.05 -11.63 20.62
C THR A 94 -11.19 -10.28 21.32
N THR A 95 -10.10 -9.49 21.37
CA THR A 95 -10.08 -8.23 22.13
C THR A 95 -10.31 -6.99 21.26
N MET A 96 -10.19 -7.11 19.94
CA MET A 96 -10.19 -6.01 18.97
C MET A 96 -9.12 -4.94 19.26
N ILE A 97 -8.09 -5.30 20.05
CA ILE A 97 -6.95 -4.44 20.33
C ILE A 97 -5.95 -4.59 19.16
N ARG A 98 -5.39 -3.47 18.73
CA ARG A 98 -4.30 -3.42 17.76
C ARG A 98 -3.05 -4.04 18.41
N LEU A 99 -2.40 -4.99 17.74
CA LEU A 99 -1.15 -5.56 18.23
C LEU A 99 -0.03 -4.52 18.16
N ASP A 100 0.88 -4.56 19.15
CA ASP A 100 2.05 -3.67 19.17
C ASP A 100 2.93 -3.93 17.94
N GLY A 101 3.26 -2.86 17.23
CA GLY A 101 4.06 -2.89 16.00
C GLY A 101 3.78 -1.69 15.11
N SER A 102 4.80 -1.29 14.34
CA SER A 102 4.65 -0.28 13.28
C SER A 102 4.75 -0.94 11.92
N ASN A 103 3.98 -0.46 10.96
CA ASN A 103 4.15 -0.83 9.56
C ASN A 103 4.95 0.22 8.78
N LEU A 104 5.30 -0.10 7.53
CA LEU A 104 6.08 0.80 6.69
C LEU A 104 5.32 2.10 6.38
N ALA A 105 4.01 2.04 6.18
CA ALA A 105 3.19 3.21 5.90
C ALA A 105 3.17 4.21 7.07
N GLU A 106 3.18 3.73 8.32
CA GLU A 106 3.28 4.56 9.52
C GLU A 106 4.61 5.34 9.53
N GLN A 107 5.72 4.66 9.24
CA GLN A 107 7.03 5.29 9.16
C GLN A 107 7.08 6.29 8.00
N ASN A 108 6.56 5.93 6.83
CA ASN A 108 6.48 6.82 5.68
C ASN A 108 5.69 8.10 6.01
N ILE A 109 4.51 8.00 6.61
CA ILE A 109 3.72 9.19 7.03
C ILE A 109 4.52 10.07 7.99
N LYS A 110 5.14 9.45 9.01
CA LYS A 110 5.94 10.17 10.02
C LYS A 110 7.03 11.01 9.37
N TYR A 111 7.78 10.45 8.44
CA TYR A 111 8.91 11.16 7.82
C TYR A 111 8.51 12.04 6.64
N ILE A 112 7.37 11.81 5.98
CA ILE A 112 6.81 12.78 5.02
C ILE A 112 6.33 14.04 5.74
N THR A 113 5.66 13.88 6.89
CA THR A 113 5.08 15.00 7.64
C THR A 113 6.09 15.72 8.53
N ARG A 114 7.14 15.01 8.97
CA ARG A 114 8.26 15.55 9.75
C ARG A 114 9.58 15.06 9.14
N PRO A 115 10.04 15.66 8.04
CA PRO A 115 11.27 15.25 7.39
C PRO A 115 12.46 15.35 8.33
N VAL A 116 13.18 14.24 8.47
CA VAL A 116 14.52 14.22 9.08
C VAL A 116 15.50 14.07 7.92
N SER A 117 16.62 14.81 7.96
CA SER A 117 17.63 14.76 6.91
C SER A 117 18.06 13.31 6.62
N GLY A 118 17.95 12.90 5.36
CA GLY A 118 18.40 11.60 4.86
C GLY A 118 17.39 10.46 4.92
N TYR A 119 16.17 10.65 5.45
CA TYR A 119 15.12 9.63 5.30
C TYR A 119 14.34 9.84 4.00
N GLU A 120 14.28 8.80 3.18
CA GLU A 120 13.43 8.73 1.99
C GLU A 120 12.30 7.73 2.23
N PRO A 121 11.02 8.08 1.94
CA PRO A 121 9.92 7.14 2.03
C PRO A 121 10.15 5.90 1.16
N GLU A 122 9.84 4.73 1.70
CA GLU A 122 10.21 3.43 1.12
C GLU A 122 9.02 2.57 0.73
N ILE A 123 9.23 1.75 -0.31
CA ILE A 123 8.22 0.84 -0.86
C ILE A 123 8.37 -0.57 -0.29
N TYR A 124 7.28 -1.35 -0.30
CA TYR A 124 7.37 -2.80 -0.23
C TYR A 124 7.93 -3.33 -1.55
N THR A 125 9.11 -3.95 -1.50
CA THR A 125 9.82 -4.46 -2.69
C THR A 125 9.22 -5.76 -3.23
N GLU A 126 8.52 -6.52 -2.40
CA GLU A 126 7.87 -7.78 -2.76
C GLU A 126 6.34 -7.61 -2.79
N ILE A 127 5.78 -7.59 -4.00
CA ILE A 127 4.34 -7.74 -4.25
C ILE A 127 4.17 -9.00 -5.11
N PRO A 128 3.33 -9.97 -4.71
CA PRO A 128 3.00 -11.13 -5.54
C PRO A 128 2.63 -10.73 -6.97
N ARG A 129 3.13 -11.48 -7.96
CA ARG A 129 2.86 -11.21 -9.39
C ARG A 129 1.51 -11.78 -9.84
N LEU A 130 0.95 -12.69 -9.06
CA LEU A 130 -0.28 -13.41 -9.32
C LEU A 130 -1.26 -13.11 -8.18
N LEU A 131 -2.52 -12.94 -8.53
CA LEU A 131 -3.62 -12.91 -7.56
C LEU A 131 -4.04 -14.35 -7.22
N ASN A 132 -4.80 -14.50 -6.15
CA ASN A 132 -5.19 -15.80 -5.63
C ASN A 132 -5.85 -16.70 -6.66
N GLY A 133 -5.27 -17.89 -6.85
CA GLY A 133 -5.76 -18.89 -7.79
C GLY A 133 -5.39 -18.65 -9.26
N GLU A 134 -4.60 -17.62 -9.57
CA GLU A 134 -4.06 -17.44 -10.93
C GLU A 134 -2.85 -18.34 -11.15
N GLU A 135 -2.88 -19.17 -12.19
CA GLU A 135 -1.70 -19.86 -12.68
C GLU A 135 -0.87 -18.91 -13.56
N GLY A 136 0.43 -18.85 -13.31
CA GLY A 136 1.35 -18.10 -14.15
C GLY A 136 1.43 -18.67 -15.55
N LEU A 137 1.73 -17.82 -16.54
CA LEU A 137 2.11 -18.31 -17.86
C LEU A 137 3.48 -18.99 -17.73
N GLU A 138 3.52 -20.32 -17.92
CA GLU A 138 4.76 -21.09 -18.11
C GLU A 138 5.53 -20.65 -19.38
#